data_AF-A0A969S7I6-F1
#
_entry.id   AF-A0A969S7I6-F1
#
_cell.length_a   1.000
_cell.length_b   1.000
_cell.length_c   1.000
_cell.angle_alpha   90.00
_cell.angle_beta   90.00
_cell.angle_gamma   90.00
#
_symmetry.space_group_name_H-M   'P 1'
#
loop_
_entity.id
_entity.type
_entity.pdbx_description
1 polymer ?
#
loop_
_entity_poly.entity_id
_entity_poly.type
_entity_poly.pdbx_seq_one_letter_code
_entity_poly.pdbx_strand_id
1 'polypeptide(L)'
;DLKLLDLRGTGAMRTGANEATLAKTEKRSLSQAWSRYFYEQPAIYSQIHGLVYCNAHNNEDAIAIYERAEHFFTCRPENVLPLKHELLRGPILKAADENNLEVIPYW
;
A
#
# COMPACT_ATOMS: atom_id res chain seq x y z
N ASP A 1 2.18 -13.45 -11.96
CA ASP A 1 2.43 -12.00 -11.87
C ASP A 1 1.35 -11.31 -11.06
N LEU A 2 1.74 -10.33 -10.23
CA LEU A 2 0.84 -9.49 -9.46
C LEU A 2 0.02 -8.62 -10.43
N LYS A 3 -1.30 -8.55 -10.22
CA LYS A 3 -2.23 -7.82 -11.10
C LYS A 3 -2.95 -6.77 -10.28
N LEU A 4 -2.68 -5.50 -10.54
CA LEU A 4 -3.30 -4.40 -9.81
C LEU A 4 -4.21 -3.61 -10.75
N LEU A 5 -5.38 -3.22 -10.25
CA LEU A 5 -6.21 -2.24 -10.94
C LEU A 5 -5.55 -0.86 -10.78
N ASP A 6 -5.16 -0.26 -11.90
CA ASP A 6 -4.53 1.05 -11.91
C ASP A 6 -5.59 2.16 -11.85
N LEU A 7 -5.66 2.81 -10.69
CA LEU A 7 -6.55 3.93 -10.40
C LEU A 7 -5.81 5.28 -10.45
N ARG A 8 -4.54 5.31 -10.86
CA ARG A 8 -3.79 6.55 -11.02
C ARG A 8 -4.21 7.28 -12.29
N GLY A 9 -4.05 8.59 -12.30
CA GLY A 9 -4.36 9.45 -13.45
C GLY A 9 -5.74 9.19 -14.02
N THR A 10 -5.81 8.81 -15.30
CA THR A 10 -7.09 8.55 -15.99
C THR A 10 -7.80 7.28 -15.51
N GLY A 11 -7.12 6.38 -14.78
CA GLY A 11 -7.72 5.14 -14.26
C GLY A 11 -8.89 5.41 -13.31
N ALA A 12 -8.75 6.41 -12.43
CA ALA A 12 -9.83 6.89 -11.57
C ALA A 12 -11.06 7.36 -12.38
N MET A 13 -10.82 8.15 -13.45
CA MET A 13 -11.89 8.66 -14.31
C MET A 13 -12.65 7.55 -15.03
N ARG A 14 -11.93 6.52 -15.50
CA ARG A 14 -12.54 5.38 -16.20
C ARG A 14 -13.41 4.51 -15.29
N THR A 15 -13.19 4.55 -13.98
CA THR A 15 -14.02 3.86 -12.99
C THR A 15 -15.14 4.76 -12.42
N GLY A 16 -15.25 6.01 -12.92
CA GLY A 16 -16.30 6.96 -12.52
C GLY A 16 -15.95 7.85 -11.33
N ALA A 17 -14.67 7.96 -10.96
CA ALA A 17 -14.15 8.80 -9.88
C ALA A 17 -13.14 9.81 -10.41
N ASN A 18 -12.62 10.63 -9.52
CA ASN A 18 -11.36 11.33 -9.73
C ASN A 18 -10.41 10.99 -8.58
N GLU A 19 -9.12 11.29 -8.74
CA GLU A 19 -8.11 11.01 -7.72
C GLU A 19 -8.45 11.65 -6.37
N ALA A 20 -9.08 12.83 -6.37
CA ALA A 20 -9.46 13.51 -5.13
C ALA A 20 -10.53 12.73 -4.35
N THR A 21 -11.50 12.13 -5.04
CA THR A 21 -12.54 11.28 -4.42
C THR A 21 -11.99 9.94 -3.92
N LEU A 22 -10.89 9.44 -4.50
CA LEU A 22 -10.30 8.17 -4.09
C LEU A 22 -9.31 8.34 -2.94
N ALA A 23 -8.45 9.35 -3.01
CA ALA A 23 -7.31 9.52 -2.13
C ALA A 23 -7.43 10.74 -1.22
N LYS A 24 -8.05 11.84 -1.67
CA LYS A 24 -8.03 13.15 -0.97
C LYS A 24 -9.38 13.52 -0.36
N THR A 25 -10.24 12.53 -0.10
CA THR A 25 -11.55 12.76 0.51
C THR A 25 -11.55 12.34 1.97
N GLU A 26 -12.25 13.12 2.81
CA GLU A 26 -12.62 12.72 4.16
C GLU A 26 -13.64 11.55 4.17
N LYS A 27 -14.31 11.30 3.03
CA LYS A 27 -15.33 10.25 2.87
C LYS A 27 -14.71 8.88 2.60
N ARG A 28 -13.92 8.37 3.56
CA ARG A 28 -13.27 7.05 3.50
C ARG A 28 -14.25 5.89 3.21
N SER A 29 -15.51 6.02 3.62
CA SER A 29 -16.55 5.03 3.35
C SER A 29 -16.78 4.80 1.85
N LEU A 30 -16.65 5.85 1.03
CA LEU A 30 -16.83 5.78 -0.42
C LEU A 30 -15.69 5.01 -1.09
N SER A 31 -14.43 5.37 -0.79
CA SER A 31 -13.25 4.69 -1.35
C SER A 31 -13.15 3.22 -0.90
N GLN A 32 -13.57 2.91 0.33
CA GLN A 32 -13.66 1.52 0.79
C GLN A 32 -14.78 0.73 0.09
N ALA A 33 -15.95 1.32 -0.15
CA ALA A 33 -17.03 0.68 -0.89
C ALA A 33 -16.61 0.35 -2.33
N TRP A 34 -15.86 1.25 -2.95
CA TRP A 34 -15.27 1.03 -4.27
C TRP A 34 -14.28 -0.12 -4.29
N SER A 35 -13.35 -0.14 -3.33
CA SER A 35 -12.40 -1.25 -3.21
C SER A 35 -13.11 -2.60 -3.05
N ARG A 36 -14.18 -2.66 -2.24
CA ARG A 36 -15.03 -3.87 -2.14
C ARG A 36 -15.68 -4.23 -3.46
N TYR A 37 -16.24 -3.26 -4.18
CA TYR A 37 -16.88 -3.51 -5.47
C TYR A 37 -15.90 -4.12 -6.48
N PHE A 38 -14.67 -3.62 -6.59
CA PHE A 38 -13.65 -4.20 -7.47
C PHE A 38 -13.27 -5.63 -7.07
N TYR A 39 -13.20 -5.89 -5.75
CA TYR A 39 -12.90 -7.21 -5.19
C TYR A 39 -14.00 -8.25 -5.46
N GLU A 40 -15.27 -7.84 -5.32
CA GLU A 40 -16.47 -8.69 -5.37
C GLU A 40 -16.97 -8.96 -6.80
N GLN A 41 -16.48 -8.23 -7.81
CA GLN A 41 -16.94 -8.31 -9.21
C GLN A 41 -15.88 -8.91 -10.16
N PRO A 42 -15.46 -10.17 -9.97
CA PRO A 42 -14.41 -10.80 -10.79
C PRO A 42 -14.81 -10.96 -12.26
N ALA A 43 -16.12 -10.98 -12.57
CA ALA A 43 -16.62 -11.01 -13.95
C ALA A 43 -16.33 -9.71 -14.73
N ILE A 44 -16.19 -8.59 -14.02
CA ILE A 44 -15.95 -7.26 -14.62
C ILE A 44 -14.45 -6.94 -14.62
N TYR A 45 -13.78 -7.12 -13.48
CA TYR A 45 -12.41 -6.65 -13.29
C TYR A 45 -11.34 -7.71 -13.57
N SER A 46 -11.73 -8.93 -13.94
CA SER A 46 -10.89 -10.12 -13.81
C SER A 46 -10.41 -10.32 -12.36
N GLN A 47 -9.78 -11.46 -12.06
CA GLN A 47 -9.28 -11.71 -10.71
C GLN A 47 -8.02 -10.85 -10.44
N ILE A 48 -8.23 -9.59 -10.07
CA ILE A 48 -7.17 -8.66 -9.63
C ILE A 48 -6.71 -9.00 -8.21
N HIS A 49 -5.46 -8.69 -7.91
CA HIS A 49 -4.79 -8.92 -6.63
C HIS A 49 -4.82 -7.68 -5.71
N GLY A 50 -5.23 -6.54 -6.22
CA GLY A 50 -5.26 -5.29 -5.47
C GLY A 50 -5.44 -4.07 -6.36
N LEU A 51 -5.17 -2.91 -5.79
CA LEU A 51 -5.31 -1.59 -6.41
C LEU A 51 -3.98 -0.84 -6.30
N VAL A 52 -3.66 -0.02 -7.30
CA VAL A 52 -2.63 1.02 -7.20
C VAL A 52 -3.27 2.39 -7.42
N TYR A 53 -2.97 3.35 -6.53
CA TYR A 53 -3.58 4.68 -6.49
C TYR A 53 -2.61 5.72 -5.92
N CYS A 54 -2.86 7.01 -6.15
CA CYS A 54 -2.03 8.09 -5.60
C CYS A 54 -2.30 8.26 -4.09
N ASN A 55 -1.26 8.35 -3.28
CA ASN A 55 -1.35 8.58 -1.85
C ASN A 55 -1.98 9.97 -1.56
N ALA A 56 -2.84 10.02 -0.55
CA ALA A 56 -3.58 11.21 -0.13
C ALA A 56 -2.70 12.43 0.18
N HIS A 57 -1.52 12.18 0.76
CA HIS A 57 -0.69 13.20 1.39
C HIS A 57 0.45 13.67 0.48
N ASN A 58 1.04 12.78 -0.33
CA ASN A 58 2.21 13.08 -1.14
C ASN A 58 2.07 12.73 -2.63
N ASN A 59 0.93 12.18 -3.05
CA ASN A 59 0.67 11.68 -4.42
C ASN A 59 1.60 10.56 -4.90
N GLU A 60 2.43 9.98 -4.03
CA GLU A 60 3.24 8.81 -4.41
C GLU A 60 2.35 7.58 -4.61
N ASP A 61 2.90 6.55 -5.24
CA ASP A 61 2.17 5.29 -5.44
C ASP A 61 1.85 4.63 -4.09
N ALA A 62 0.56 4.36 -3.87
CA ALA A 62 0.04 3.56 -2.78
C ALA A 62 -0.60 2.29 -3.35
N ILE A 63 -0.42 1.18 -2.63
CA ILE A 63 -0.94 -0.13 -3.04
C ILE A 63 -1.84 -0.68 -1.93
N ALA A 64 -3.06 -1.08 -2.30
CA ALA A 64 -3.95 -1.85 -1.45
C ALA A 64 -4.03 -3.28 -1.99
N ILE A 65 -3.73 -4.27 -1.16
CA ILE A 65 -3.66 -5.68 -1.54
C ILE A 65 -4.87 -6.44 -1.00
N TYR A 66 -5.42 -7.34 -1.81
CA TYR A 66 -6.45 -8.29 -1.39
C TYR A 66 -5.83 -9.61 -0.92
N GLU A 67 -6.54 -10.35 -0.06
CA GLU A 67 -6.06 -11.60 0.55
C GLU A 67 -5.68 -12.66 -0.48
N ARG A 68 -6.38 -12.75 -1.62
CA ARG A 68 -6.02 -13.66 -2.71
C ARG A 68 -4.61 -13.46 -3.29
N ALA A 69 -3.97 -12.33 -3.01
CA ALA A 69 -2.57 -12.07 -3.39
C ALA A 69 -1.55 -12.63 -2.39
N GLU A 70 -1.98 -13.24 -1.28
CA GLU A 70 -1.12 -13.73 -0.19
C GLU A 70 0.09 -14.53 -0.69
N HIS A 71 -0.11 -15.40 -1.69
CA HIS A 71 0.93 -16.23 -2.28
C HIS A 71 2.09 -15.45 -2.93
N PHE A 72 1.92 -14.15 -3.24
CA PHE A 72 3.01 -13.28 -3.68
C PHE A 72 3.86 -12.75 -2.52
N PHE A 73 3.34 -12.74 -1.29
CA PHE A 73 3.99 -12.18 -0.11
C PHE A 73 4.60 -13.28 0.74
N THR A 74 5.65 -13.90 0.20
CA THR A 74 6.46 -14.87 0.97
C THR A 74 7.73 -14.19 1.45
N CYS A 75 8.00 -14.30 2.76
CA CYS A 75 9.27 -13.91 3.33
C CYS A 75 9.96 -15.19 3.80
N ARG A 76 11.16 -15.45 3.29
CA ARG A 76 11.93 -16.60 3.76
C ARG A 76 12.35 -16.36 5.21
N PRO A 77 12.35 -17.37 6.10
CA PRO A 77 12.68 -17.18 7.51
C PRO A 77 14.00 -16.46 7.74
N GLU A 78 15.01 -16.69 6.89
CA GLU A 78 16.31 -16.01 6.95
C GLU A 78 16.25 -14.50 6.71
N ASN A 79 15.18 -14.00 6.07
CA ASN A 79 14.93 -12.58 5.82
C ASN A 79 14.06 -11.93 6.90
N VAL A 80 13.62 -12.69 7.91
CA VAL A 80 12.84 -12.19 9.04
C VAL A 80 13.79 -11.90 10.21
N LEU A 81 14.12 -10.63 10.39
CA LEU A 81 15.02 -10.19 11.46
C LEU A 81 14.20 -9.56 12.61
N PRO A 82 14.46 -9.91 13.88
CA PRO A 82 13.88 -9.19 15.00
C PRO A 82 14.39 -7.75 14.99
N LEU A 83 13.60 -6.77 15.47
CA LEU A 83 14.01 -5.35 15.49
C LEU A 83 15.36 -5.10 16.22
N LYS A 84 15.72 -5.96 17.18
CA LYS A 84 17.01 -5.91 17.90
C LYS A 84 18.20 -6.49 17.14
N HIS A 85 18.00 -7.02 15.93
CA HIS A 85 19.06 -7.68 15.16
C HIS A 85 20.16 -6.68 14.80
N GLU A 86 21.43 -7.09 14.94
CA GLU A 86 22.57 -6.18 14.77
C GLU A 86 22.66 -5.55 13.38
N LEU A 87 22.31 -6.31 12.33
CA LEU A 87 22.26 -5.83 10.95
C LEU A 87 21.30 -4.66 10.74
N LEU A 88 20.27 -4.51 11.59
CA LEU A 88 19.32 -3.40 11.50
C LEU A 88 19.82 -2.13 12.19
N ARG A 89 20.78 -2.21 13.12
CA ARG A 89 21.20 -1.07 13.95
C ARG A 89 21.77 0.07 13.11
N GLY A 90 22.72 -0.22 12.23
CA GLY A 90 23.34 0.78 11.36
C GLY A 90 22.32 1.52 10.49
N PRO A 91 21.48 0.80 9.71
CA PRO A 91 20.40 1.41 8.93
C PRO A 91 19.40 2.23 9.74
N ILE A 92 18.98 1.75 10.92
CA ILE A 92 18.04 2.47 11.79
C ILE A 92 18.65 3.77 12.30
N LEU A 93 19.90 3.74 12.81
CA LEU A 93 20.58 4.94 13.29
C LEU A 93 20.78 5.96 12.17
N LYS A 94 21.16 5.50 10.98
CA LYS A 94 21.31 6.36 9.81
C LYS A 94 19.98 7.02 9.42
N ALA A 95 18.89 6.24 9.34
CA ALA A 95 17.58 6.79 9.03
C ALA A 95 17.10 7.78 10.10
N ALA A 96 17.41 7.56 11.38
CA ALA A 96 17.09 8.49 12.45
C ALA A 96 17.83 9.82 12.29
N ASP A 97 19.14 9.78 12.04
CA ASP A 97 19.97 10.96 11.79
C ASP A 97 19.46 11.76 10.58
N GLU A 98 19.19 11.09 9.44
CA GLU A 98 18.68 11.70 8.21
C GLU A 98 17.30 12.40 8.39
N ASN A 99 16.54 12.01 9.41
CA ASN A 99 15.21 12.54 9.70
C ASN A 99 15.16 13.41 10.96
N ASN A 100 16.31 13.78 11.55
CA ASN A 100 16.41 14.54 12.81
C ASN A 100 15.65 13.88 13.97
N LEU A 101 15.73 12.55 14.06
CA LEU A 101 15.09 11.75 15.09
C LEU A 101 16.12 11.27 16.12
N GLU A 102 15.72 11.23 17.39
CA GLU A 102 16.50 10.62 18.45
C GLU A 102 16.09 9.15 18.65
N VAL A 103 17.07 8.25 18.68
CA VAL A 103 16.82 6.83 18.98
C VAL A 103 16.86 6.62 20.48
N ILE A 104 15.70 6.46 21.10
CA ILE A 104 15.57 6.14 22.52
C ILE A 104 15.77 4.63 22.70
N PRO A 105 16.82 4.18 23.39
CA PRO A 105 17.00 2.77 23.66
C PRO A 105 15.93 2.27 24.65
N TYR A 106 15.16 1.27 24.24
CA TYR A 106 14.24 0.57 25.14
C TYR A 106 14.98 -0.66 25.69
N TRP A 107 15.46 -0.57 26.93
CA TRP A 107 15.87 -1.72 27.74
C TRP A 107 14.95 -1.83 28.94
#